data_AF-A0A432WBW4-F1
#
_entry.id   AF-A0A432WBW4-F1
#
_cell.length_a   1.000
_cell.length_b   1.000
_cell.length_c   1.000
_cell.angle_alpha   90.00
_cell.angle_beta   90.00
_cell.angle_gamma   90.00
#
_symmetry.space_group_name_H-M   'P 1'
#
loop_
_entity.id
_entity.type
_entity.pdbx_description
1 polymer ?
#
loop_
_entity_poly.entity_id
_entity_poly.type
_entity_poly.pdbx_seq_one_letter_code
_entity_poly.pdbx_strand_id
1 'polypeptide(L)'
;MSLGKQEGINAQAITKPIQLLAAWLVGLIFVNGTFLITAQAFNSTEWLAAILVIASIVNVPLFLAALFLLQTKFRPEIQEDHYYSQYIKDKLGRNVTDKLKSPEIVHFTEATEDNVDDDSIWSKVKIMFNPHLKLSDEVRANLEKSGIPITEEFGGKHWIPEFVVSIGRYLTYEQISTILESIKNLPEVRISFSDDDDEIYQWDRTVLIGSYYYDVDEKSYPISKAMELLEASGGNVNAFYQELFDRQRDEDA
;
A
#
# COMPACT_ATOMS: atom_id res chain seq x y z
N MET A 1 -26.86 -39.44 -7.38
CA MET A 1 -27.62 -38.37 -6.70
C MET A 1 -26.60 -37.44 -6.07
N SER A 2 -26.12 -36.46 -6.83
CA SER A 2 -25.06 -35.54 -6.42
C SER A 2 -25.69 -34.21 -6.05
N LEU A 3 -25.48 -33.78 -4.81
CA LEU A 3 -25.94 -32.49 -4.29
C LEU A 3 -25.17 -31.37 -4.98
N GLY A 4 -25.90 -30.50 -5.68
CA GLY A 4 -25.37 -29.27 -6.26
C GLY A 4 -24.85 -28.35 -5.16
N LYS A 5 -23.55 -28.09 -5.20
CA LYS A 5 -22.83 -27.15 -4.33
C LYS A 5 -23.35 -25.74 -4.61
N GLN A 6 -23.91 -25.08 -3.61
CA GLN A 6 -24.27 -23.67 -3.71
C GLN A 6 -23.00 -22.84 -3.70
N GLU A 7 -22.71 -22.17 -4.81
CA GLU A 7 -21.65 -21.16 -4.87
C GLU A 7 -22.13 -19.93 -4.09
N GLY A 8 -21.49 -19.66 -2.95
CA GLY A 8 -21.69 -18.44 -2.21
C GLY A 8 -21.27 -17.26 -3.07
N ILE A 9 -22.21 -16.35 -3.34
CA ILE A 9 -21.91 -15.10 -4.05
C ILE A 9 -20.96 -14.30 -3.16
N ASN A 10 -19.71 -14.21 -3.59
CA ASN A 10 -18.66 -13.52 -2.87
C ASN A 10 -18.85 -12.00 -3.07
N ALA A 11 -19.48 -11.34 -2.10
CA ALA A 11 -19.83 -9.91 -2.15
C ALA A 11 -18.59 -9.00 -2.33
N GLN A 12 -17.41 -9.46 -1.88
CA GLN A 12 -16.12 -8.79 -2.06
C GLN A 12 -15.65 -8.68 -3.53
N ALA A 13 -16.20 -9.46 -4.48
CA ALA A 13 -15.81 -9.43 -5.89
C ALA A 13 -16.53 -8.34 -6.72
N ILE A 14 -17.40 -7.54 -6.08
CA ILE A 14 -18.16 -6.46 -6.73
C ILE A 14 -17.34 -5.16 -6.69
N THR A 15 -16.22 -5.13 -7.41
CA THR A 15 -15.28 -3.99 -7.42
C THR A 15 -15.49 -3.04 -8.59
N LYS A 16 -16.36 -3.39 -9.55
CA LYS A 16 -16.62 -2.53 -10.71
C LYS A 16 -17.75 -1.55 -10.39
N PRO A 17 -17.54 -0.23 -10.51
CA PRO A 17 -18.57 0.80 -10.27
C PRO A 17 -19.89 0.56 -11.03
N ILE A 18 -19.81 -0.13 -12.17
CA ILE A 18 -20.95 -0.56 -12.99
C ILE A 18 -21.84 -1.59 -12.29
N GLN A 19 -21.26 -2.53 -11.53
CA GLN A 19 -22.02 -3.57 -10.82
C GLN A 19 -22.74 -3.02 -9.60
N LEU A 20 -22.12 -2.08 -8.88
CA LEU A 20 -22.78 -1.37 -7.77
C LEU A 20 -23.99 -0.58 -8.29
N LEU A 21 -23.86 0.10 -9.44
CA LEU A 21 -24.96 0.81 -10.09
C LEU A 21 -26.12 -0.14 -10.45
N ALA A 22 -25.80 -1.33 -10.99
CA ALA A 22 -26.81 -2.34 -11.31
C ALA A 22 -27.58 -2.81 -10.06
N ALA A 23 -26.89 -3.06 -8.94
CA ALA A 23 -27.53 -3.45 -7.68
C ALA A 23 -28.48 -2.37 -7.15
N TRP A 24 -28.06 -1.10 -7.19
CA TRP A 24 -28.89 0.03 -6.80
C TRP A 24 -30.10 0.24 -7.72
N LEU A 25 -29.95 0.01 -9.03
CA LEU A 25 -31.07 0.09 -9.98
C LEU A 25 -32.13 -0.97 -9.70
N VAL A 26 -31.73 -2.21 -9.38
CA VAL A 26 -32.64 -3.28 -8.99
C VAL A 26 -33.39 -2.91 -7.70
N GLY A 27 -32.68 -2.34 -6.72
CA GLY A 27 -33.28 -1.82 -5.49
C GLY A 27 -34.34 -0.72 -5.76
N LEU A 28 -34.04 0.22 -6.66
CA LEU A 28 -34.97 1.28 -7.04
C LEU A 28 -36.27 0.72 -7.67
N ILE A 29 -36.12 -0.23 -8.59
CA ILE A 29 -37.27 -0.89 -9.24
C ILE A 29 -38.13 -1.60 -8.19
N PHE A 30 -37.49 -2.28 -7.23
CA PHE A 30 -38.21 -3.01 -6.18
C PHE A 30 -39.00 -2.08 -5.25
N VAL A 31 -38.40 -0.97 -4.82
CA VAL A 31 -39.05 0.00 -3.93
C VAL A 31 -40.23 0.69 -4.62
N ASN A 32 -40.04 1.20 -5.85
CA ASN A 32 -41.10 1.84 -6.62
C ASN A 32 -42.21 0.84 -7.00
N GLY A 33 -41.83 -0.40 -7.35
CA GLY A 33 -42.77 -1.48 -7.59
C GLY A 33 -43.65 -1.74 -6.37
N THR A 34 -43.06 -1.77 -5.17
CA THR A 34 -43.81 -1.92 -3.92
C THR A 34 -44.80 -0.77 -3.71
N PHE A 35 -44.38 0.48 -3.90
CA PHE A 35 -45.29 1.64 -3.74
C PHE A 35 -46.48 1.61 -4.71
N LEU A 36 -46.27 1.21 -5.96
CA LEU A 36 -47.34 1.13 -6.96
C LEU A 36 -48.28 -0.06 -6.70
N ILE A 37 -47.75 -1.22 -6.32
CA ILE A 37 -48.56 -2.39 -5.93
C ILE A 37 -49.40 -2.06 -4.70
N THR A 38 -48.82 -1.40 -3.69
CA THR A 38 -49.53 -0.96 -2.49
C THR A 38 -50.58 0.11 -2.81
N ALA A 39 -50.28 1.06 -3.71
CA ALA A 39 -51.25 2.05 -4.16
C ALA A 39 -52.47 1.41 -4.83
N GLN A 40 -52.26 0.39 -5.66
CA GLN A 40 -53.34 -0.38 -6.29
C GLN A 40 -54.17 -1.17 -5.26
N ALA A 41 -53.54 -1.71 -4.22
CA ALA A 41 -54.24 -2.43 -3.16
C ALA A 41 -55.15 -1.51 -2.33
N PHE A 42 -54.82 -0.22 -2.21
CA PHE A 42 -55.57 0.78 -1.44
C PHE A 42 -56.59 1.58 -2.27
N ASN A 43 -57.28 0.93 -3.22
CA ASN A 43 -58.32 1.54 -4.05
C ASN A 43 -59.45 2.26 -3.29
N SER A 44 -59.65 2.00 -2.00
CA SER A 44 -60.65 2.66 -1.17
C SER A 44 -60.21 4.03 -0.62
N THR A 45 -58.92 4.36 -0.67
CA THR A 45 -58.35 5.58 -0.07
C THR A 45 -57.55 6.36 -1.11
N GLU A 46 -58.27 7.15 -1.91
CA GLU A 46 -57.71 7.87 -3.08
C GLU A 46 -56.50 8.76 -2.74
N TRP A 47 -56.54 9.45 -1.59
CA TRP A 47 -55.46 10.33 -1.18
C TRP A 47 -54.17 9.56 -0.85
N LEU A 48 -54.28 8.36 -0.29
CA LEU A 48 -53.14 7.53 0.08
C LEU A 48 -52.47 6.96 -1.18
N ALA A 49 -53.27 6.47 -2.13
CA ALA A 49 -52.78 6.02 -3.43
C ALA A 49 -52.08 7.17 -4.18
N ALA A 50 -52.65 8.39 -4.17
CA ALA A 50 -52.05 9.56 -4.78
C ALA A 50 -50.68 9.92 -4.16
N ILE A 51 -50.56 9.86 -2.83
CA ILE A 51 -49.27 10.11 -2.15
C ILE A 51 -48.22 9.08 -2.53
N LEU A 52 -48.58 7.79 -2.59
CA LEU A 52 -47.66 6.71 -2.97
C LEU A 52 -47.16 6.85 -4.42
N VAL A 53 -48.03 7.26 -5.33
CA VAL A 53 -47.65 7.54 -6.73
C VAL A 53 -46.70 8.74 -6.81
N ILE A 54 -47.01 9.83 -6.10
CA ILE A 54 -46.12 11.02 -6.04
C ILE A 54 -44.77 10.64 -5.42
N ALA A 55 -44.76 9.84 -4.35
CA ALA A 55 -43.54 9.36 -3.72
C ALA A 55 -42.68 8.54 -4.69
N SER A 56 -43.29 7.64 -5.47
CA SER A 56 -42.58 6.87 -6.50
C SER A 56 -42.00 7.76 -7.61
N ILE A 57 -42.70 8.82 -8.01
CA ILE A 57 -42.23 9.76 -9.04
C ILE A 57 -41.04 10.57 -8.52
N VAL A 58 -41.09 11.08 -7.28
CA VAL A 58 -40.03 11.89 -6.67
C VAL A 58 -38.79 11.05 -6.31
N ASN A 59 -38.99 9.76 -6.00
CA ASN A 59 -37.90 8.87 -5.64
C ASN A 59 -36.88 8.68 -6.77
N VAL A 60 -37.33 8.64 -8.04
CA VAL A 60 -36.45 8.47 -9.21
C VAL A 60 -35.44 9.62 -9.39
N PRO A 61 -35.85 10.90 -9.49
CA PRO A 61 -34.90 12.01 -9.62
C PRO A 61 -34.04 12.19 -8.38
N LEU A 62 -34.56 11.93 -7.18
CA LEU A 62 -33.77 11.97 -5.93
C LEU A 62 -32.64 10.93 -5.96
N PHE A 63 -32.96 9.70 -6.37
CA PHE A 63 -32.01 8.62 -6.51
C PHE A 63 -30.96 8.90 -7.60
N LEU A 64 -31.38 9.42 -8.76
CA LEU A 64 -30.45 9.81 -9.82
C LEU A 64 -29.52 10.96 -9.37
N ALA A 65 -30.03 11.93 -8.61
CA ALA A 65 -29.21 12.99 -8.03
C ALA A 65 -28.20 12.46 -7.00
N ALA A 66 -28.61 11.49 -6.16
CA ALA A 66 -27.71 10.83 -5.22
C ALA A 66 -26.62 10.02 -5.94
N LEU A 67 -26.99 9.26 -6.97
CA LEU A 67 -26.01 8.55 -7.82
C LEU A 67 -25.06 9.51 -8.53
N PHE A 68 -25.59 10.60 -9.09
CA PHE A 68 -24.78 11.62 -9.74
C PHE A 68 -23.79 12.25 -8.75
N LEU A 69 -24.24 12.64 -7.55
CA LEU A 69 -23.36 13.12 -6.48
C LEU A 69 -22.30 12.08 -6.11
N LEU A 70 -22.66 10.80 -6.05
CA LEU A 70 -21.72 9.71 -5.77
C LEU A 70 -20.65 9.60 -6.86
N GLN A 71 -21.07 9.66 -8.12
CA GLN A 71 -20.18 9.57 -9.28
C GLN A 71 -19.36 10.83 -9.55
N THR A 72 -19.81 12.02 -9.14
CA THR A 72 -19.05 13.26 -9.36
C THR A 72 -18.19 13.63 -8.17
N LYS A 73 -18.67 13.40 -6.94
CA LYS A 73 -17.99 13.83 -5.71
C LYS A 73 -17.06 12.75 -5.17
N PHE A 74 -17.46 11.47 -5.23
CA PHE A 74 -16.72 10.37 -4.64
C PHE A 74 -15.97 9.52 -5.68
N ARG A 75 -15.99 9.90 -6.97
CA ARG A 75 -15.13 9.28 -7.98
C ARG A 75 -13.62 9.34 -7.66
N PRO A 76 -13.07 10.42 -7.06
CA PRO A 76 -11.68 10.43 -6.61
C PRO A 76 -11.40 9.49 -5.43
N GLU A 77 -12.42 9.13 -4.65
CA GLU A 77 -12.30 8.27 -3.46
C GLU A 77 -12.61 6.78 -3.77
N ILE A 78 -13.37 6.51 -4.85
CA ILE A 78 -13.75 5.15 -5.30
C ILE A 78 -12.89 4.65 -6.47
N GLN A 79 -12.18 5.53 -7.18
CA GLN A 79 -11.13 5.11 -8.12
C GLN A 79 -9.83 4.99 -7.35
N GLU A 80 -9.39 3.75 -7.14
CA GLU A 80 -8.02 3.29 -6.85
C GLU A 80 -7.08 4.34 -6.23
N ASP A 81 -6.69 4.09 -4.98
CA ASP A 81 -5.64 4.66 -4.09
C ASP A 81 -4.71 5.78 -4.61
N HIS A 82 -4.34 5.75 -5.89
CA HIS A 82 -3.58 6.79 -6.58
C HIS A 82 -4.27 8.16 -6.63
N TYR A 83 -5.60 8.25 -6.68
CA TYR A 83 -6.32 9.54 -6.66
C TYR A 83 -6.60 10.06 -5.24
N TYR A 84 -6.73 9.16 -4.26
CA TYR A 84 -6.89 9.55 -2.85
C TYR A 84 -5.59 10.18 -2.32
N SER A 85 -4.44 9.59 -2.66
CA SER A 85 -3.12 10.17 -2.38
C SER A 85 -2.91 11.53 -3.08
N GLN A 86 -3.43 11.73 -4.30
CA GLN A 86 -3.42 13.06 -4.95
C GLN A 86 -4.37 14.08 -4.30
N TYR A 87 -5.56 13.66 -3.87
CA TYR A 87 -6.51 14.54 -3.18
C TYR A 87 -6.01 14.95 -1.79
N ILE A 88 -5.38 14.03 -1.05
CA ILE A 88 -4.65 14.31 0.19
C ILE A 88 -3.49 15.29 -0.08
N LYS A 89 -2.69 15.07 -1.14
CA LYS A 89 -1.63 16.01 -1.58
C LYS A 89 -2.17 17.41 -1.90
N ASP A 90 -3.31 17.53 -2.58
CA ASP A 90 -3.91 18.82 -2.91
C ASP A 90 -4.51 19.55 -1.70
N LYS A 91 -5.06 18.81 -0.72
CA LYS A 91 -5.64 19.37 0.51
C LYS A 91 -4.56 19.75 1.53
N LEU A 92 -3.47 19.00 1.63
CA LEU A 92 -2.30 19.37 2.42
C LEU A 92 -1.44 20.44 1.73
N GLY A 93 -1.37 20.44 0.40
CA GLY A 93 -0.56 21.36 -0.41
C GLY A 93 -1.08 22.79 -0.49
N ARG A 94 -2.29 23.09 0.01
CA ARG A 94 -2.78 24.48 0.08
C ARG A 94 -2.42 25.20 1.39
N ASN A 95 -1.84 24.49 2.37
CA ASN A 95 -1.23 25.09 3.57
C ASN A 95 0.28 24.85 3.65
N VAL A 96 0.87 24.22 2.64
CA VAL A 96 2.29 23.94 2.59
C VAL A 96 2.80 24.45 1.26
N THR A 97 3.32 25.69 1.27
CA THR A 97 4.46 26.06 0.44
C THR A 97 5.60 25.10 0.75
N ASP A 98 5.54 23.87 0.24
CA ASP A 98 6.65 22.92 0.18
C ASP A 98 6.21 21.62 -0.51
N LYS A 99 6.96 21.27 -1.56
CA LYS A 99 7.27 19.92 -2.06
C LYS A 99 6.15 18.88 -2.10
N LEU A 100 5.75 18.50 -3.32
CA LEU A 100 5.84 17.12 -3.88
C LEU A 100 4.97 16.99 -5.14
N LYS A 101 5.62 17.05 -6.32
CA LYS A 101 5.05 16.56 -7.59
C LYS A 101 5.09 15.02 -7.61
N SER A 102 3.96 14.42 -7.96
CA SER A 102 3.74 12.98 -8.16
C SER A 102 4.47 12.46 -9.43
N PRO A 103 4.64 11.13 -9.58
CA PRO A 103 5.48 10.52 -10.60
C PRO A 103 4.70 10.35 -11.90
N GLU A 104 5.11 11.09 -12.92
CA GLU A 104 4.89 10.73 -14.31
C GLU A 104 6.12 9.93 -14.76
N ILE A 105 5.96 9.01 -15.71
CA ILE A 105 7.05 8.25 -16.33
C ILE A 105 8.01 9.26 -16.95
N VAL A 106 9.05 9.63 -16.21
CA VAL A 106 10.03 10.63 -16.61
C VAL A 106 11.35 9.91 -16.79
N HIS A 107 11.86 9.94 -18.02
CA HIS A 107 13.29 9.89 -18.26
C HIS A 107 13.94 10.93 -17.35
N PHE A 108 14.50 10.50 -16.20
CA PHE A 108 15.07 11.42 -15.23
C PHE A 108 16.41 11.95 -15.78
N THR A 109 16.29 13.09 -16.46
CA THR A 109 17.38 14.05 -16.68
C THR A 109 17.47 14.94 -15.43
N GLU A 110 18.68 15.38 -15.13
CA GLU A 110 19.11 16.06 -13.91
C GLU A 110 18.30 17.33 -13.51
N ALA A 111 18.30 17.53 -12.19
CA ALA A 111 18.35 18.79 -11.44
C ALA A 111 17.11 19.72 -11.31
N THR A 112 16.82 20.08 -10.05
CA THR A 112 16.87 21.44 -9.47
C THR A 112 16.47 21.33 -7.98
N GLU A 113 17.43 21.24 -7.07
CA GLU A 113 18.04 22.31 -6.25
C GLU A 113 17.09 22.95 -5.22
N ASP A 114 17.30 22.58 -3.94
CA ASP A 114 17.32 23.52 -2.81
C ASP A 114 18.33 23.00 -1.77
N ASN A 115 19.56 23.52 -1.89
CA ASN A 115 20.59 23.76 -0.87
C ASN A 115 20.72 22.79 0.32
N VAL A 116 21.30 21.61 0.08
CA VAL A 116 22.53 21.11 0.72
C VAL A 116 23.19 20.22 -0.33
N ASP A 117 24.38 20.58 -0.83
CA ASP A 117 25.23 19.69 -1.64
C ASP A 117 25.69 18.52 -0.77
N ASP A 118 24.77 17.59 -0.51
CA ASP A 118 25.11 16.25 -0.07
C ASP A 118 24.97 15.34 -1.29
N ASP A 119 26.03 15.33 -2.13
CA ASP A 119 26.23 14.44 -3.28
C ASP A 119 26.27 12.96 -2.88
N SER A 120 26.03 12.66 -1.61
CA SER A 120 25.86 11.32 -1.07
C SER A 120 24.69 10.61 -1.74
N ILE A 121 24.95 9.38 -2.18
CA ILE A 121 23.95 8.43 -2.65
C ILE A 121 22.85 8.17 -1.60
N TRP A 122 23.06 8.55 -0.34
CA TRP A 122 22.15 8.32 0.79
C TRP A 122 21.16 9.47 1.06
N SER A 123 21.27 10.61 0.39
CA SER A 123 20.50 11.84 0.70
C SER A 123 18.97 11.68 0.74
N LYS A 124 18.42 10.66 0.08
CA LYS A 124 16.98 10.37 0.02
C LYS A 124 16.61 9.00 0.60
N VAL A 125 17.53 8.38 1.32
CA VAL A 125 17.36 7.06 1.92
C VAL A 125 17.28 7.20 3.43
N LYS A 126 16.28 6.55 4.02
CA LYS A 126 16.10 6.47 5.45
C LYS A 126 16.75 5.19 5.97
N ILE A 127 17.88 5.31 6.65
CA ILE A 127 18.54 4.17 7.31
C ILE A 127 18.19 4.21 8.79
N MET A 128 17.31 3.30 9.21
CA MET A 128 16.89 3.19 10.60
C MET A 128 17.69 2.08 11.27
N PHE A 129 18.19 2.35 12.48
CA PHE A 129 19.04 1.41 13.22
C PHE A 129 18.45 1.06 14.58
N ASN A 130 18.45 -0.21 14.94
CA ASN A 130 18.06 -0.66 16.26
C ASN A 130 19.29 -0.78 17.20
N PRO A 131 19.43 0.09 18.21
CA PRO A 131 20.58 0.08 19.10
C PRO A 131 20.63 -1.14 20.04
N HIS A 132 19.54 -1.91 20.15
CA HIS A 132 19.43 -3.09 21.01
C HIS A 132 19.88 -4.40 20.35
N LEU A 133 20.46 -4.34 19.15
CA LEU A 133 21.11 -5.49 18.51
C LEU A 133 22.29 -6.00 19.34
N LYS A 134 22.48 -7.32 19.39
CA LYS A 134 23.58 -7.98 20.12
C LYS A 134 24.98 -7.49 19.68
N LEU A 135 25.11 -7.11 18.41
CA LEU A 135 26.35 -6.61 17.79
C LEU A 135 26.24 -5.14 17.37
N SER A 136 25.45 -4.34 18.09
CA SER A 136 25.11 -2.97 17.68
C SER A 136 26.34 -2.08 17.44
N ASP A 137 27.36 -2.15 18.30
CA ASP A 137 28.59 -1.36 18.14
C ASP A 137 29.38 -1.75 16.88
N GLU A 138 29.47 -3.05 16.59
CA GLU A 138 30.19 -3.57 15.41
C GLU A 138 29.45 -3.22 14.11
N VAL A 139 28.11 -3.37 14.11
CA VAL A 139 27.27 -2.96 12.98
C VAL A 139 27.43 -1.47 12.71
N ARG A 140 27.32 -0.63 13.74
CA ARG A 140 27.46 0.82 13.61
C ARG A 140 28.83 1.20 13.04
N ALA A 141 29.91 0.60 13.55
CA ALA A 141 31.25 0.83 13.04
C ALA A 141 31.41 0.42 11.57
N ASN A 142 30.80 -0.69 11.16
CA ASN A 142 30.84 -1.14 9.76
C ASN A 142 30.05 -0.20 8.83
N LEU A 143 28.87 0.25 9.25
CA LEU A 143 28.06 1.21 8.47
C LEU A 143 28.81 2.53 8.30
N GLU A 144 29.38 3.07 9.38
CA GLU A 144 30.16 4.31 9.35
C GLU A 144 31.39 4.18 8.43
N LYS A 145 32.11 3.05 8.52
CA LYS A 145 33.26 2.76 7.64
C LYS A 145 32.86 2.67 6.16
N SER A 146 31.66 2.20 5.87
CA SER A 146 31.10 2.14 4.51
C SER A 146 30.42 3.45 4.08
N GLY A 147 30.45 4.49 4.91
CA GLY A 147 29.83 5.78 4.59
C GLY A 147 28.30 5.73 4.56
N ILE A 148 27.68 4.75 5.24
CA ILE A 148 26.22 4.61 5.34
C ILE A 148 25.76 5.43 6.57
N PRO A 149 25.04 6.55 6.38
CA PRO A 149 24.58 7.36 7.50
C PRO A 149 23.41 6.68 8.19
N ILE A 150 23.41 6.65 9.53
CA ILE A 150 22.22 6.28 10.31
C ILE A 150 21.36 7.53 10.45
N THR A 151 20.16 7.51 9.87
CA THR A 151 19.26 8.67 9.85
C THR A 151 18.33 8.71 11.06
N GLU A 152 17.93 7.55 11.57
CA GLU A 152 17.02 7.43 12.72
C GLU A 152 17.33 6.16 13.54
N GLU A 153 17.00 6.18 14.83
CA GLU A 153 17.02 4.99 15.68
C GLU A 153 15.60 4.51 15.96
N PHE A 154 15.41 3.20 16.03
CA PHE A 154 14.11 2.59 16.33
C PHE A 154 14.25 1.39 17.26
N GLY A 155 13.10 0.90 17.74
CA GLY A 155 13.03 -0.27 18.60
C GLY A 155 12.68 0.06 20.04
N GLY A 156 11.98 -0.86 20.69
CA GLY A 156 11.66 -0.79 22.10
C GLY A 156 12.78 -1.35 22.97
N LYS A 157 12.59 -1.35 24.31
CA LYS A 157 13.56 -1.89 25.27
C LYS A 157 13.74 -3.42 25.23
N HIS A 158 13.14 -4.09 24.25
CA HIS A 158 13.15 -5.54 24.14
C HIS A 158 14.34 -6.01 23.31
N TRP A 159 15.03 -7.02 23.83
CA TRP A 159 16.12 -7.69 23.13
C TRP A 159 15.63 -8.40 21.88
N ILE A 160 16.36 -8.27 20.78
CA ILE A 160 16.09 -8.96 19.53
C ILE A 160 17.03 -10.17 19.43
N PRO A 161 16.50 -11.38 19.27
CA PRO A 161 17.32 -12.59 19.16
C PRO A 161 18.09 -12.67 17.85
N GLU A 162 17.52 -12.15 16.76
CA GLU A 162 18.02 -12.37 15.40
C GLU A 162 18.38 -11.07 14.69
N PHE A 163 19.44 -11.11 13.89
CA PHE A 163 19.90 -9.93 13.16
C PHE A 163 19.32 -9.90 11.75
N VAL A 164 18.17 -9.23 11.62
CA VAL A 164 17.48 -9.04 10.35
C VAL A 164 17.68 -7.62 9.84
N VAL A 165 18.00 -7.49 8.57
CA VAL A 165 17.99 -6.22 7.83
C VAL A 165 16.86 -6.28 6.81
N SER A 166 15.84 -5.45 7.01
CA SER A 166 14.73 -5.35 6.07
C SER A 166 14.97 -4.20 5.08
N ILE A 167 14.76 -4.50 3.81
CA ILE A 167 15.02 -3.61 2.69
C ILE A 167 13.68 -3.21 2.08
N GLY A 168 13.38 -1.91 2.09
CA GLY A 168 12.23 -1.33 1.42
C GLY A 168 12.46 -1.06 -0.07
N ARG A 169 11.45 -0.50 -0.73
CA ARG A 169 11.46 -0.31 -2.19
C ARG A 169 12.32 0.89 -2.62
N TYR A 170 12.63 0.95 -3.92
CA TYR A 170 13.25 2.10 -4.59
C TYR A 170 14.68 2.47 -4.14
N LEU A 171 15.40 1.57 -3.48
CA LEU A 171 16.86 1.65 -3.36
C LEU A 171 17.51 1.27 -4.69
N THR A 172 18.67 1.87 -4.95
CA THR A 172 19.51 1.57 -6.11
C THR A 172 20.35 0.33 -5.85
N TYR A 173 20.88 -0.26 -6.93
CA TYR A 173 21.78 -1.40 -6.83
C TYR A 173 22.99 -1.07 -5.95
N GLU A 174 23.60 0.10 -6.16
CA GLU A 174 24.77 0.57 -5.41
C GLU A 174 24.49 0.71 -3.92
N GLN A 175 23.32 1.24 -3.55
CA GLN A 175 22.90 1.34 -2.15
C GLN A 175 22.77 -0.05 -1.52
N ILE A 176 22.02 -0.96 -2.17
CA ILE A 176 21.81 -2.31 -1.63
C ILE A 176 23.14 -3.06 -1.53
N SER A 177 23.97 -3.01 -2.58
CA SER A 177 25.27 -3.67 -2.57
C SER A 177 26.16 -3.13 -1.46
N THR A 178 26.18 -1.81 -1.24
CA THR A 178 26.99 -1.18 -0.18
C THR A 178 26.51 -1.60 1.21
N ILE A 179 25.19 -1.70 1.41
CA ILE A 179 24.62 -2.23 2.67
C ILE A 179 25.04 -3.67 2.89
N LEU A 180 24.78 -4.56 1.93
CA LEU A 180 25.11 -5.99 2.07
C LEU A 180 26.61 -6.20 2.31
N GLU A 181 27.45 -5.49 1.57
CA GLU A 181 28.91 -5.52 1.73
C GLU A 181 29.37 -5.08 3.13
N SER A 182 28.71 -4.07 3.71
CA SER A 182 29.06 -3.57 5.06
C SER A 182 28.78 -4.59 6.17
N ILE A 183 27.79 -5.47 5.99
CA ILE A 183 27.34 -6.41 7.03
C ILE A 183 27.65 -7.88 6.71
N LYS A 184 28.23 -8.21 5.55
CA LYS A 184 28.47 -9.60 5.10
C LYS A 184 29.33 -10.47 6.03
N ASN A 185 30.22 -9.85 6.81
CA ASN A 185 31.13 -10.57 7.70
C ASN A 185 30.53 -10.79 9.10
N LEU A 186 29.34 -10.24 9.35
CA LEU A 186 28.66 -10.40 10.64
C LEU A 186 27.95 -11.76 10.68
N PRO A 187 27.93 -12.42 11.85
CA PRO A 187 27.28 -13.71 11.98
C PRO A 187 25.76 -13.58 11.88
N GLU A 188 25.14 -14.58 11.24
CA GLU A 188 23.69 -14.80 11.28
C GLU A 188 22.84 -13.62 10.75
N VAL A 189 23.39 -12.81 9.84
CA VAL A 189 22.63 -11.72 9.20
C VAL A 189 21.64 -12.29 8.19
N ARG A 190 20.41 -11.82 8.27
CA ARG A 190 19.33 -12.18 7.37
C ARG A 190 18.74 -10.96 6.70
N ILE A 191 18.34 -11.11 5.44
CA ILE A 191 17.81 -10.04 4.60
C ILE A 191 16.35 -10.35 4.28
N SER A 192 15.45 -9.44 4.62
CA SER A 192 14.03 -9.53 4.30
C SER A 192 13.56 -8.32 3.50
N PHE A 193 12.36 -8.44 2.92
CA PHE A 193 11.66 -7.32 2.32
C PHE A 193 10.81 -6.61 3.37
N SER A 194 10.79 -5.28 3.35
CA SER A 194 9.83 -4.49 4.14
C SER A 194 8.61 -4.19 3.28
N ASP A 195 7.51 -4.87 3.57
CA ASP A 195 6.19 -4.52 3.05
C ASP A 195 5.16 -4.60 4.17
N ASP A 196 4.23 -3.66 4.18
CA ASP A 196 3.06 -3.65 5.04
C ASP A 196 1.83 -3.59 4.12
N ASP A 197 1.00 -4.63 4.18
CA ASP A 197 -0.21 -4.75 3.35
C ASP A 197 -1.24 -3.64 3.68
N ASP A 198 -1.19 -3.09 4.90
CA ASP A 198 -2.12 -2.07 5.37
C ASP A 198 -1.64 -0.64 5.06
N GLU A 199 -0.33 -0.41 4.93
CA GLU A 199 0.28 0.90 4.65
C GLU A 199 1.21 0.88 3.43
N ILE A 200 0.61 0.99 2.25
CA ILE A 200 1.33 1.10 0.98
C ILE A 200 2.31 2.30 1.05
N TYR A 201 3.57 2.05 0.69
CA TYR A 201 4.69 3.02 0.61
C TYR A 201 5.35 3.42 1.95
N GLN A 202 4.92 2.88 3.09
CA GLN A 202 5.52 3.24 4.39
C GLN A 202 7.04 3.04 4.43
N TRP A 203 7.53 2.02 3.73
CA TRP A 203 8.94 1.61 3.74
C TRP A 203 9.70 2.01 2.48
N ASP A 204 9.15 2.88 1.63
CA ASP A 204 9.86 3.38 0.46
C ASP A 204 11.18 4.03 0.85
N ARG A 205 12.27 3.65 0.16
CA ARG A 205 13.64 4.11 0.40
C ARG A 205 14.07 3.99 1.86
N THR A 206 13.54 3.00 2.57
CA THR A 206 13.84 2.76 3.96
C THR A 206 14.58 1.44 4.12
N VAL A 207 15.58 1.42 5.00
CA VAL A 207 16.30 0.22 5.40
C VAL A 207 16.21 0.14 6.92
N LEU A 208 15.70 -0.98 7.42
CA LEU A 208 15.57 -1.26 8.84
C LEU A 208 16.68 -2.22 9.26
N ILE A 209 17.63 -1.76 10.05
CA ILE A 209 18.73 -2.59 10.56
C ILE A 209 18.37 -3.05 11.97
N GLY A 210 18.08 -4.33 12.13
CA GLY A 210 17.54 -4.92 13.35
C GLY A 210 16.02 -4.84 13.44
N SER A 211 15.36 -5.17 12.34
CA SER A 211 13.90 -5.28 12.26
C SER A 211 13.39 -6.44 13.13
N TYR A 212 12.20 -6.29 13.68
CA TYR A 212 11.50 -7.37 14.37
C TYR A 212 10.80 -8.24 13.32
N TYR A 213 11.14 -9.54 13.27
CA TYR A 213 10.45 -10.51 12.44
C TYR A 213 10.06 -11.71 13.29
N TYR A 214 8.85 -12.20 13.06
CA TYR A 214 8.45 -13.55 13.45
C TYR A 214 8.77 -14.49 12.27
N ASP A 215 9.18 -15.72 12.56
CA ASP A 215 9.47 -16.75 11.53
C ASP A 215 10.54 -16.32 10.51
N VAL A 216 11.66 -15.85 11.05
CA VAL A 216 12.75 -15.26 10.26
C VAL A 216 13.30 -16.24 9.22
N ASP A 217 13.42 -17.52 9.54
CA ASP A 217 13.95 -18.54 8.62
C ASP A 217 13.10 -18.71 7.36
N GLU A 218 11.80 -18.52 7.48
CA GLU A 218 10.82 -18.68 6.40
C GLU A 218 10.78 -17.41 5.54
N LYS A 219 10.76 -16.22 6.15
CA LYS A 219 10.49 -14.95 5.45
C LYS A 219 11.71 -14.11 5.12
N SER A 220 12.91 -14.67 5.24
CA SER A 220 14.14 -13.95 4.93
C SER A 220 15.21 -14.88 4.36
N TYR A 221 16.19 -14.31 3.67
CA TYR A 221 17.35 -15.03 3.17
C TYR A 221 18.57 -14.80 4.05
N PRO A 222 19.43 -15.81 4.25
CA PRO A 222 20.78 -15.57 4.73
C PRO A 222 21.50 -14.58 3.80
N ILE A 223 22.35 -13.71 4.38
CA ILE A 223 23.05 -12.67 3.60
C ILE A 223 23.81 -13.20 2.38
N SER A 224 24.43 -14.38 2.48
CA SER A 224 25.12 -15.02 1.36
C SER A 224 24.18 -15.27 0.17
N LYS A 225 22.95 -15.72 0.44
CA LYS A 225 21.94 -15.94 -0.60
C LYS A 225 21.39 -14.63 -1.15
N ALA A 226 21.19 -13.62 -0.31
CA ALA A 226 20.75 -12.30 -0.76
C ALA A 226 21.77 -11.64 -1.70
N MET A 227 23.07 -11.78 -1.41
CA MET A 227 24.14 -11.31 -2.30
C MET A 227 24.14 -12.06 -3.63
N GLU A 228 23.99 -13.39 -3.61
CA GLU A 228 23.87 -14.21 -4.83
C GLU A 228 22.68 -13.77 -5.70
N LEU A 229 21.51 -13.51 -5.09
CA LEU A 229 20.32 -13.03 -5.79
C LEU A 229 20.54 -11.64 -6.40
N LEU A 230 21.19 -10.74 -5.67
CA LEU A 230 21.51 -9.41 -6.16
C LEU A 230 22.46 -9.47 -7.36
N GLU A 231 23.50 -10.31 -7.30
CA GLU A 231 24.42 -10.52 -8.43
C GLU A 231 23.72 -11.17 -9.63
N ALA A 232 22.92 -12.21 -9.39
CA ALA A 232 22.16 -12.92 -10.41
C ALA A 232 21.14 -12.01 -11.13
N SER A 233 20.66 -10.97 -10.45
CA SER A 233 19.77 -9.96 -11.05
C SER A 233 20.44 -9.13 -12.16
N GLY A 234 21.76 -9.17 -12.29
CA GLY A 234 22.50 -8.43 -13.31
C GLY A 234 22.33 -6.91 -13.19
N GLY A 235 22.13 -6.40 -11.96
CA GLY A 235 21.85 -4.99 -11.69
C GLY A 235 20.36 -4.62 -11.71
N ASN A 236 19.47 -5.56 -12.06
CA ASN A 236 18.03 -5.33 -12.02
C ASN A 236 17.48 -5.47 -10.59
N VAL A 237 17.48 -4.37 -9.86
CA VAL A 237 16.98 -4.32 -8.48
C VAL A 237 15.52 -4.78 -8.36
N ASN A 238 14.69 -4.57 -9.37
CA ASN A 238 13.30 -5.03 -9.32
C ASN A 238 13.20 -6.55 -9.27
N ALA A 239 14.08 -7.27 -9.99
CA ALA A 239 14.12 -8.73 -9.91
C ALA A 239 14.55 -9.18 -8.50
N PHE A 240 15.53 -8.50 -7.89
CA PHE A 240 15.92 -8.76 -6.51
C PHE A 240 14.76 -8.54 -5.52
N TYR A 241 13.99 -7.45 -5.65
CA TYR A 241 12.82 -7.23 -4.81
C TYR A 241 11.73 -8.29 -4.98
N GLN A 242 11.48 -8.73 -6.21
CA GLN A 242 10.49 -9.80 -6.45
C GLN A 242 10.88 -11.08 -5.72
N GLU A 243 12.15 -11.49 -5.79
CA GLU A 243 12.62 -12.67 -5.05
C GLU A 243 12.46 -12.53 -3.53
N LEU A 244 12.77 -11.36 -2.96
CA LEU A 244 12.56 -11.13 -1.53
C LEU A 244 11.06 -11.12 -1.15
N PHE A 245 10.22 -10.56 -2.02
CA PHE A 245 8.77 -10.46 -1.82
C PHE A 245 8.06 -11.81 -1.94
N ASP A 246 8.41 -12.60 -2.96
CA ASP A 246 7.85 -13.95 -3.15
C ASP A 246 8.16 -14.83 -1.95
N ARG A 247 9.39 -14.73 -1.42
CA ARG A 247 9.79 -15.44 -0.19
C ARG A 247 8.94 -15.07 1.02
N GLN A 248 8.50 -13.82 1.13
CA GLN A 248 7.65 -13.36 2.22
C GLN A 248 6.22 -13.93 2.11
N ARG A 249 5.75 -14.25 0.89
CA ARG A 249 4.36 -14.63 0.58
C ARG A 249 4.09 -16.13 0.44
N ASP A 250 5.11 -16.96 0.29
CA ASP A 250 4.97 -18.40 0.04
C ASP A 250 4.21 -19.19 1.14
N GLU A 251 3.74 -18.54 2.23
CA GLU A 251 2.97 -19.17 3.31
C GLU A 251 1.53 -18.68 3.48
N ASP A 252 1.11 -17.60 2.81
CA ASP A 252 -0.31 -17.18 2.85
C ASP A 252 -1.21 -18.02 1.91
N ALA A 253 -0.65 -19.07 1.28
CA ALA A 253 -1.29 -19.96 0.31
C ALA A 253 -1.48 -21.40 0.86
#